data_AF-A0A2T9XNX8-F1
#
_entry.id   AF-A0A2T9XNX8-F1
#
_cell.length_a   1.000
_cell.length_b   1.000
_cell.length_c   1.000
_cell.angle_alpha   90.00
_cell.angle_beta   90.00
_cell.angle_gamma   90.00
#
_symmetry.space_group_name_H-M   'P 1'
#
loop_
_entity.id
_entity.type
_entity.pdbx_description
1 polymer ?
#
loop_
_entity_poly.entity_id
_entity_poly.type
_entity_poly.pdbx_seq_one_letter_code
_entity_poly.pdbx_strand_id
1 'polypeptide(L)'
;MGPPGRASARDLLATPPGGEGAVTGPSCPESPGSSRAERVRARRWSSVPERDSRAGARPHGDRAAPSPTEAAVGVLHRVAFLLERAQADEHRSAAFRGAARVVDDLPTDELVARVAAQTLTDLPGIGARTAEVVTAAVRDERVEYLDRLEREAEPAPEVGSSLRRQLRGDLHSHTDASDGRTPLRDMVLAAAELGHEYLAITDHSPRLTVANGLSPARLRTQLSQIAGLRAGGGPFRVLSGIEVDILDDGSLDQDVELLDELDVVVASVHSKLRMDRPAMTRRLVAAVSDPRVDVLGHCTGRQITGKLRPPSEFDAVAVFEACAEHGTAVEINSRPDRLDPPHALLELAVAAGCVFSIDSDAHAPGQLDWQVAGCARAAEHGLQADRVVDTWPVEQLLDWTRTGST
;
A
#
# COMPACT_ATOMS: atom_id res chain seq x y z
N MET A 1 7.74 14.78 21.08
CA MET A 1 8.88 14.95 20.15
C MET A 1 8.29 15.16 18.77
N GLY A 2 8.66 16.23 18.07
CA GLY A 2 8.11 16.51 16.73
C GLY A 2 8.71 15.57 15.67
N PRO A 3 7.99 15.27 14.57
CA PRO A 3 8.53 14.49 13.47
C PRO A 3 9.62 15.28 12.71
N PRO A 4 10.56 14.59 12.03
CA PRO A 4 11.57 15.24 11.19
C PRO A 4 10.92 15.96 9.99
N GLY A 5 11.58 17.01 9.47
CA GLY A 5 11.07 17.85 8.39
C GLY A 5 10.84 17.11 7.07
N ARG A 6 9.64 17.27 6.47
CA ARG A 6 8.93 16.26 5.64
C ARG A 6 9.25 16.11 4.14
N ALA A 7 10.10 16.92 3.52
CA ALA A 7 9.98 17.27 2.08
C ALA A 7 8.61 17.94 1.76
N SER A 8 8.27 18.19 0.49
CA SER A 8 6.86 18.25 0.06
C SER A 8 6.53 16.92 -0.62
N ALA A 9 5.36 16.33 -0.40
CA ALA A 9 4.97 15.08 -1.06
C ALA A 9 4.96 15.22 -2.61
N ARG A 10 4.79 16.46 -3.10
CA ARG A 10 4.95 16.82 -4.52
C ARG A 10 6.38 16.63 -5.05
N ASP A 11 7.40 16.89 -4.24
CA ASP A 11 8.81 16.71 -4.61
C ASP A 11 9.17 15.23 -4.78
N LEU A 12 8.48 14.34 -4.05
CA LEU A 12 8.74 12.90 -4.03
C LEU A 12 8.21 12.18 -5.28
N LEU A 13 7.32 12.81 -6.06
CA LEU A 13 6.71 12.27 -7.28
C LEU A 13 6.86 13.23 -8.48
N ALA A 14 7.79 14.18 -8.43
CA ALA A 14 7.93 15.21 -9.45
C ALA A 14 8.28 14.63 -10.82
N THR A 15 7.44 14.84 -11.83
CA THR A 15 7.71 14.45 -13.21
C THR A 15 8.64 15.48 -13.87
N PRO A 16 9.71 15.08 -14.58
CA PRO A 16 10.51 16.04 -15.35
C PRO A 16 9.67 16.68 -16.47
N PRO A 17 9.94 17.93 -16.87
CA PRO A 17 9.22 18.60 -17.95
C PRO A 17 9.37 17.82 -19.26
N GLY A 18 8.25 17.65 -19.97
CA GLY A 18 8.12 16.65 -21.03
C GLY A 18 9.01 16.87 -22.25
N GLY A 19 9.44 15.75 -22.85
CA GLY A 19 10.00 15.71 -24.20
C GLY A 19 9.18 14.75 -25.07
N GLU A 20 8.58 15.27 -26.14
CA GLU A 20 7.89 14.44 -27.14
C GLU A 20 8.92 13.60 -27.90
N GLY A 21 8.68 12.28 -27.99
CA GLY A 21 9.55 11.34 -28.69
C GLY A 21 8.75 10.20 -29.30
N ALA A 22 8.52 10.27 -30.61
CA ALA A 22 7.77 9.24 -31.33
C ALA A 22 8.55 7.91 -31.38
N VAL A 23 7.87 6.78 -31.13
CA VAL A 23 8.45 5.44 -31.22
C VAL A 23 7.82 4.67 -32.37
N THR A 24 8.64 4.31 -33.35
CA THR A 24 8.30 3.33 -34.40
C THR A 24 8.70 1.93 -33.96
N GLY A 25 7.79 0.96 -34.01
CA GLY A 25 8.09 -0.45 -33.71
C GLY A 25 9.03 -1.12 -34.74
N PRO A 26 9.54 -2.33 -34.43
CA PRO A 26 9.01 -3.49 -35.14
C PRO A 26 8.84 -4.80 -34.32
N SER A 27 7.98 -5.65 -34.89
CA SER A 27 7.65 -7.07 -34.64
C SER A 27 8.64 -8.00 -33.89
N CYS A 28 8.07 -8.84 -33.01
CA CYS A 28 8.63 -10.12 -32.54
C CYS A 28 8.25 -11.30 -33.46
N PRO A 29 9.00 -12.41 -33.42
CA PRO A 29 8.53 -13.77 -33.65
C PRO A 29 8.40 -14.58 -32.34
N GLU A 30 7.54 -15.62 -32.34
CA GLU A 30 7.15 -16.43 -31.16
C GLU A 30 8.01 -17.68 -30.91
N SER A 31 7.75 -18.36 -29.77
CA SER A 31 8.03 -19.77 -29.38
C SER A 31 9.07 -19.98 -28.26
N PRO A 32 9.02 -21.08 -27.47
CA PRO A 32 8.12 -21.21 -26.32
C PRO A 32 8.87 -21.55 -25.00
N GLY A 33 8.13 -21.58 -23.88
CA GLY A 33 8.67 -21.51 -22.50
C GLY A 33 9.71 -22.56 -22.05
N SER A 34 10.50 -22.16 -21.04
CA SER A 34 11.36 -23.05 -20.23
C SER A 34 11.30 -22.72 -18.72
N SER A 35 11.67 -23.69 -17.89
CA SER A 35 11.40 -23.72 -16.44
C SER A 35 12.48 -23.02 -15.59
N ARG A 36 12.22 -22.92 -14.27
CA ARG A 36 12.99 -22.21 -13.21
C ARG A 36 14.50 -22.56 -13.10
N ALA A 37 15.04 -23.44 -13.95
CA ALA A 37 16.44 -23.91 -13.91
C ALA A 37 17.40 -23.25 -14.92
N GLU A 38 16.91 -22.54 -15.95
CA GLU A 38 17.78 -22.00 -17.03
C GLU A 38 18.10 -20.50 -16.91
N ARG A 39 17.49 -19.76 -15.97
CA ARG A 39 17.73 -18.31 -15.80
C ARG A 39 19.00 -18.00 -14.98
N VAL A 40 20.15 -18.55 -15.38
CA VAL A 40 21.47 -18.20 -14.81
C VAL A 40 22.50 -17.97 -15.92
N ARG A 41 23.20 -16.82 -15.84
CA ARG A 41 24.11 -16.19 -16.83
C ARG A 41 23.35 -15.32 -17.86
N ALA A 42 23.76 -14.08 -18.15
CA ALA A 42 24.99 -13.38 -17.79
C ALA A 42 24.82 -11.86 -17.69
N ARG A 43 25.54 -11.24 -16.75
CA ARG A 43 26.41 -10.07 -16.97
C ARG A 43 27.33 -9.89 -15.75
N ARG A 44 28.65 -9.94 -15.98
CA ARG A 44 29.62 -9.41 -15.01
C ARG A 44 29.50 -7.89 -15.01
N TRP A 45 29.43 -7.27 -13.84
CA TRP A 45 29.87 -5.89 -13.69
C TRP A 45 30.90 -5.77 -12.57
N SER A 46 31.80 -4.80 -12.73
CA SER A 46 33.02 -4.65 -11.95
C SER A 46 32.83 -3.80 -10.70
N SER A 47 33.37 -4.29 -9.58
CA SER A 47 33.86 -3.55 -8.39
C SER A 47 33.34 -2.12 -8.17
N VAL A 48 32.43 -1.98 -7.18
CA VAL A 48 32.13 -0.69 -6.53
C VAL A 48 33.29 -0.33 -5.58
N PRO A 49 33.79 0.92 -5.56
CA PRO A 49 34.76 1.36 -4.56
C PRO A 49 34.07 1.63 -3.22
N GLU A 50 34.69 1.20 -2.12
CA GLU A 50 34.27 1.54 -0.76
C GLU A 50 34.23 3.07 -0.58
N ARG A 51 33.17 3.58 0.08
CA ARG A 51 33.12 4.98 0.51
C ARG A 51 33.38 5.10 2.01
N ASP A 52 34.39 5.90 2.32
CA ASP A 52 34.89 6.22 3.65
C ASP A 52 33.79 6.81 4.57
N SER A 53 33.77 6.36 5.81
CA SER A 53 32.69 6.53 6.78
C SER A 53 32.83 7.82 7.60
N ARG A 54 32.80 8.98 6.92
CA ARG A 54 32.80 10.31 7.56
C ARG A 54 31.82 11.29 6.92
N ALA A 55 30.52 11.07 7.14
CA ALA A 55 29.49 12.04 6.82
C ALA A 55 29.43 13.14 7.90
N GLY A 56 29.97 14.33 7.59
CA GLY A 56 29.75 15.53 8.40
C GLY A 56 28.30 16.00 8.33
N ALA A 57 27.72 16.38 9.46
CA ALA A 57 26.35 16.87 9.54
C ALA A 57 26.15 18.12 8.65
N ARG A 58 25.18 18.07 7.73
CA ARG A 58 24.72 19.26 7.00
C ARG A 58 23.70 20.02 7.88
N PRO A 59 23.78 21.36 7.95
CA PRO A 59 22.81 22.13 8.73
C PRO A 59 21.42 21.97 8.13
N HIS A 60 20.41 21.82 9.00
CA HIS A 60 19.01 21.92 8.59
C HIS A 60 18.73 23.36 8.15
N GLY A 61 18.37 23.55 6.89
CA GLY A 61 17.93 24.86 6.41
C GLY A 61 16.53 25.18 6.95
N ASP A 62 16.34 26.40 7.46
CA ASP A 62 15.01 26.92 7.81
C ASP A 62 14.08 26.80 6.60
N ARG A 63 13.00 26.02 6.74
CA ARG A 63 11.91 26.03 5.77
C ARG A 63 11.05 27.26 6.03
N ALA A 64 10.69 27.96 4.97
CA ALA A 64 9.64 28.97 5.03
C ALA A 64 8.34 28.34 5.58
N ALA A 65 7.54 29.15 6.28
CA ALA A 65 6.20 28.75 6.68
C ALA A 65 5.37 28.38 5.43
N PRO A 66 4.46 27.39 5.53
CA PRO A 66 3.62 27.01 4.40
C PRO A 66 2.77 28.19 3.93
N SER A 67 2.54 28.28 2.62
CA SER A 67 1.57 29.22 2.06
C SER A 67 0.16 28.93 2.57
N PRO A 68 -0.77 29.91 2.54
CA PRO A 68 -2.16 29.68 2.91
C PRO A 68 -2.84 28.53 2.13
N THR A 69 -2.48 28.34 0.86
CA THR A 69 -2.92 27.19 0.06
C THR A 69 -2.40 25.88 0.65
N GLU A 70 -1.09 25.76 0.89
CA GLU A 70 -0.49 24.54 1.45
C GLU A 70 -1.04 24.20 2.85
N ALA A 71 -1.25 25.21 3.70
CA ALA A 71 -1.86 25.03 5.02
C ALA A 71 -3.29 24.49 4.91
N ALA A 72 -4.13 25.08 4.07
CA ALA A 72 -5.51 24.63 3.86
C ALA A 72 -5.58 23.22 3.25
N VAL A 73 -4.79 22.94 2.22
CA VAL A 73 -4.71 21.63 1.57
C VAL A 73 -4.23 20.56 2.56
N GLY A 74 -3.19 20.83 3.35
CA GLY A 74 -2.68 19.92 4.37
C GLY A 74 -3.71 19.58 5.45
N VAL A 75 -4.45 20.57 5.94
CA VAL A 75 -5.54 20.35 6.90
C VAL A 75 -6.68 19.53 6.28
N LEU A 76 -7.10 19.82 5.05
CA LEU A 76 -8.15 19.06 4.37
C LEU A 76 -7.74 17.60 4.14
N HIS A 77 -6.49 17.34 3.73
CA HIS A 77 -5.95 15.98 3.61
C HIS A 77 -5.87 15.27 4.95
N ARG A 78 -5.43 15.94 6.02
CA ARG A 78 -5.39 15.36 7.37
C ARG A 78 -6.80 14.99 7.87
N VAL A 79 -7.79 15.83 7.61
CA VAL A 79 -9.19 15.55 7.95
C VAL A 79 -9.73 14.36 7.15
N ALA A 80 -9.47 14.29 5.84
CA ALA A 80 -9.86 13.15 5.01
C ALA A 80 -9.23 11.85 5.50
N PHE A 81 -7.91 11.87 5.78
CA PHE A 81 -7.14 10.76 6.31
C PHE A 81 -7.74 10.20 7.61
N LEU A 82 -8.10 11.06 8.57
CA LEU A 82 -8.70 10.61 9.84
C LEU A 82 -10.09 9.98 9.65
N LEU A 83 -10.89 10.50 8.71
CA LEU A 83 -12.18 9.92 8.35
C LEU A 83 -12.02 8.54 7.67
N GLU A 84 -11.07 8.41 6.76
CA GLU A 84 -10.74 7.16 6.05
C GLU A 84 -10.23 6.07 7.03
N ARG A 85 -9.33 6.45 7.94
CA ARG A 85 -8.79 5.60 9.01
C ARG A 85 -9.89 5.08 9.94
N ALA A 86 -10.88 5.92 10.24
CA ALA A 86 -12.01 5.60 11.11
C ALA A 86 -13.15 4.85 10.40
N GLN A 87 -12.98 4.46 9.12
CA GLN A 87 -14.03 3.86 8.28
C GLN A 87 -15.33 4.69 8.27
N ALA A 88 -15.21 6.01 8.33
CA ALA A 88 -16.35 6.91 8.23
C ALA A 88 -16.98 6.87 6.83
N ASP A 89 -18.22 7.36 6.72
CA ASP A 89 -18.96 7.47 5.46
C ASP A 89 -18.09 8.05 4.31
N GLU A 90 -18.08 7.33 3.18
CA GLU A 90 -17.20 7.57 2.03
C GLU A 90 -17.43 8.94 1.37
N HIS A 91 -18.66 9.45 1.39
CA HIS A 91 -18.96 10.76 0.83
C HIS A 91 -18.33 11.89 1.67
N ARG A 92 -18.14 11.67 2.99
CA ARG A 92 -17.48 12.65 3.86
C ARG A 92 -16.00 12.79 3.52
N SER A 93 -15.22 11.71 3.49
CA SER A 93 -13.79 11.78 3.15
C SER A 93 -13.58 12.28 1.71
N ALA A 94 -14.38 11.79 0.76
CA ALA A 94 -14.35 12.24 -0.63
C ALA A 94 -14.62 13.75 -0.77
N ALA A 95 -15.51 14.34 0.05
CA ALA A 95 -15.74 15.78 0.05
C ALA A 95 -14.52 16.59 0.52
N PHE A 96 -13.76 16.10 1.51
CA PHE A 96 -12.51 16.74 1.94
C PHE A 96 -11.39 16.59 0.89
N ARG A 97 -11.24 15.42 0.26
CA ARG A 97 -10.30 15.19 -0.87
C ARG A 97 -10.66 16.08 -2.08
N GLY A 98 -11.95 16.21 -2.39
CA GLY A 98 -12.46 17.08 -3.46
C GLY A 98 -12.21 18.55 -3.19
N ALA A 99 -12.51 19.03 -1.98
CA ALA A 99 -12.21 20.41 -1.58
C ALA A 99 -10.70 20.69 -1.59
N ALA A 100 -9.85 19.72 -1.22
CA ALA A 100 -8.40 19.89 -1.27
C ALA A 100 -7.92 20.19 -2.70
N ARG A 101 -8.39 19.43 -3.70
CA ARG A 101 -8.10 19.70 -5.12
C ARG A 101 -8.59 21.08 -5.57
N VAL A 102 -9.82 21.45 -5.23
CA VAL A 102 -10.37 22.78 -5.58
C VAL A 102 -9.56 23.93 -4.96
N VAL A 103 -9.04 23.76 -3.74
CA VAL A 103 -8.20 24.77 -3.07
C VAL A 103 -6.78 24.80 -3.64
N ASP A 104 -6.23 23.65 -4.02
CA ASP A 104 -4.89 23.50 -4.59
C ASP A 104 -4.78 24.06 -6.03
N ASP A 105 -5.88 23.99 -6.79
CA ASP A 105 -5.99 24.56 -8.15
C ASP A 105 -6.18 26.09 -8.16
N LEU A 106 -6.44 26.73 -7.01
CA LEU A 106 -6.68 28.18 -6.92
C LEU A 106 -5.40 28.99 -6.70
N PRO A 107 -5.27 30.17 -7.36
CA PRO A 107 -4.28 31.17 -6.97
C PRO A 107 -4.41 31.53 -5.47
N THR A 108 -3.29 31.59 -4.75
CA THR A 108 -3.27 31.82 -3.31
C THR A 108 -3.88 33.17 -2.90
N ASP A 109 -3.76 34.20 -3.75
CA ASP A 109 -4.40 35.50 -3.59
C ASP A 109 -5.93 35.44 -3.79
N GLU A 110 -6.42 34.65 -4.74
CA GLU A 110 -7.86 34.39 -4.90
C GLU A 110 -8.42 33.62 -3.68
N LEU A 111 -7.71 32.60 -3.20
CA LEU A 111 -8.09 31.85 -2.00
C LEU A 111 -8.26 32.77 -0.78
N VAL A 112 -7.26 33.63 -0.53
CA VAL A 112 -7.29 34.62 0.57
C VAL A 112 -8.42 35.63 0.37
N ALA A 113 -8.65 36.12 -0.85
CA ALA A 113 -9.75 37.03 -1.16
C ALA A 113 -11.13 36.40 -0.89
N ARG A 114 -11.33 35.12 -1.26
CA ARG A 114 -12.58 34.38 -0.99
C ARG A 114 -12.79 34.10 0.51
N VAL A 115 -11.72 33.84 1.26
CA VAL A 115 -11.76 33.70 2.74
C VAL A 115 -12.13 35.03 3.42
N ALA A 116 -11.68 36.16 2.88
CA ALA A 116 -12.06 37.48 3.37
C ALA A 116 -13.52 37.84 3.01
N ALA A 117 -13.96 37.51 1.80
CA ALA A 117 -15.32 37.76 1.30
C ALA A 117 -16.37 36.73 1.77
N GLN A 118 -15.95 35.63 2.41
CA GLN A 118 -16.78 34.48 2.81
C GLN A 118 -17.49 33.76 1.63
N THR A 119 -16.89 33.79 0.44
CA THR A 119 -17.43 33.25 -0.83
C THR A 119 -16.84 31.89 -1.24
N LEU A 120 -16.28 31.14 -0.28
CA LEU A 120 -15.73 29.80 -0.56
C LEU A 120 -16.80 28.79 -0.99
N THR A 121 -18.01 28.87 -0.44
CA THR A 121 -19.12 27.95 -0.78
C THR A 121 -19.72 28.19 -2.17
N ASP A 122 -19.32 29.26 -2.86
CA ASP A 122 -19.70 29.53 -4.24
C ASP A 122 -18.89 28.68 -5.23
N LEU A 123 -17.80 28.06 -4.76
CA LEU A 123 -16.97 27.15 -5.54
C LEU A 123 -17.57 25.74 -5.59
N PRO A 124 -17.81 25.16 -6.78
CA PRO A 124 -18.23 23.78 -6.92
C PRO A 124 -17.28 22.82 -6.19
N GLY A 125 -17.83 21.96 -5.33
CA GLY A 125 -17.06 21.01 -4.52
C GLY A 125 -16.67 21.51 -3.11
N ILE A 126 -16.90 22.79 -2.77
CA ILE A 126 -16.71 23.29 -1.40
C ILE A 126 -18.06 23.43 -0.69
N GLY A 127 -18.32 22.54 0.27
CA GLY A 127 -19.48 22.62 1.17
C GLY A 127 -19.18 23.46 2.42
N ALA A 128 -20.21 23.80 3.19
CA ALA A 128 -20.09 24.65 4.38
C ALA A 128 -19.01 24.17 5.38
N ARG A 129 -18.89 22.84 5.60
CA ARG A 129 -17.88 22.27 6.51
C ARG A 129 -16.45 22.34 5.94
N THR A 130 -16.25 22.17 4.64
CA THR A 130 -14.92 22.30 4.04
C THR A 130 -14.52 23.77 3.95
N ALA A 131 -15.46 24.68 3.68
CA ALA A 131 -15.23 26.13 3.75
C ALA A 131 -14.83 26.60 5.17
N GLU A 132 -15.47 26.10 6.23
CA GLU A 132 -15.10 26.36 7.63
C GLU A 132 -13.65 25.94 7.90
N VAL A 133 -13.27 24.72 7.50
CA VAL A 133 -11.93 24.17 7.67
C VAL A 133 -10.86 24.97 6.89
N VAL A 134 -11.13 25.32 5.64
CA VAL A 134 -10.25 26.16 4.81
C VAL A 134 -10.10 27.57 5.40
N THR A 135 -11.21 28.16 5.86
CA THR A 135 -11.21 29.51 6.46
C THR A 135 -10.31 29.56 7.69
N ALA A 136 -10.43 28.60 8.59
CA ALA A 136 -9.60 28.53 9.78
C ALA A 136 -8.12 28.29 9.42
N ALA A 137 -7.84 27.33 8.53
CA ALA A 137 -6.46 27.02 8.12
C ALA A 137 -5.76 28.20 7.41
N VAL A 138 -6.45 28.96 6.54
CA VAL A 138 -5.91 30.15 5.86
C VAL A 138 -5.61 31.29 6.85
N ARG A 139 -6.31 31.34 7.98
CA ARG A 139 -6.15 32.38 9.02
C ARG A 139 -5.17 32.01 10.14
N ASP A 140 -4.54 30.83 10.06
CA ASP A 140 -3.75 30.23 11.15
C ASP A 140 -4.59 30.09 12.45
N GLU A 141 -5.89 29.83 12.29
CA GLU A 141 -6.85 29.61 13.38
C GLU A 141 -7.04 28.12 13.68
N ARG A 142 -7.44 27.83 14.93
CA ARG A 142 -7.71 26.48 15.42
C ARG A 142 -8.85 25.80 14.65
N VAL A 143 -8.62 24.61 14.12
CA VAL A 143 -9.59 23.85 13.32
C VAL A 143 -10.33 22.83 14.20
N GLU A 144 -11.38 23.27 14.89
CA GLU A 144 -12.15 22.44 15.85
C GLU A 144 -12.66 21.10 15.28
N TYR A 145 -12.97 21.05 13.96
CA TYR A 145 -13.37 19.81 13.31
C TYR A 145 -12.23 18.79 13.22
N LEU A 146 -10.99 19.24 12.95
CA LEU A 146 -9.79 18.41 12.95
C LEU A 146 -9.46 17.96 14.39
N ASP A 147 -9.42 18.88 15.35
CA ASP A 147 -9.11 18.56 16.74
C ASP A 147 -10.04 17.51 17.34
N ARG A 148 -11.32 17.51 16.95
CA ARG A 148 -12.26 16.49 17.39
C ARG A 148 -11.90 15.12 16.79
N LEU A 149 -11.63 15.05 15.48
CA LEU A 149 -11.19 13.80 14.83
C LEU A 149 -9.86 13.28 15.41
N GLU A 150 -8.93 14.16 15.77
CA GLU A 150 -7.66 13.74 16.39
C GLU A 150 -7.81 13.27 17.85
N ARG A 151 -8.86 13.71 18.56
CA ARG A 151 -9.24 13.17 19.88
C ARG A 151 -10.05 11.88 19.78
N GLU A 152 -10.82 11.71 18.71
CA GLU A 152 -11.60 10.50 18.40
C GLU A 152 -10.72 9.37 17.84
N ALA A 153 -9.56 9.70 17.23
CA ALA A 153 -8.62 8.72 16.72
C ALA A 153 -7.92 7.96 17.85
N GLU A 154 -8.12 6.63 17.88
CA GLU A 154 -7.44 5.78 18.86
C GLU A 154 -5.91 5.89 18.75
N PRO A 155 -5.19 6.04 19.89
CA PRO A 155 -3.74 6.11 19.89
C PRO A 155 -3.15 4.78 19.44
N ALA A 156 -2.06 4.83 18.68
CA ALA A 156 -1.35 3.63 18.26
C ALA A 156 -0.85 2.84 19.49
N PRO A 157 -0.93 1.48 19.49
CA PRO A 157 -0.34 0.67 20.53
C PRO A 157 1.17 0.94 20.68
N GLU A 158 1.66 1.01 21.92
CA GLU A 158 3.10 1.10 22.17
C GLU A 158 3.81 -0.24 21.89
N VAL A 159 3.10 -1.35 22.11
CA VAL A 159 3.53 -2.68 21.65
C VAL A 159 3.58 -2.67 20.12
N GLY A 160 4.72 -3.09 19.56
CA GLY A 160 4.96 -3.02 18.12
C GLY A 160 5.44 -1.65 17.60
N SER A 161 5.50 -0.59 18.42
CA SER A 161 5.92 0.74 17.95
C SER A 161 7.32 0.75 17.34
N SER A 162 8.22 -0.10 17.85
CA SER A 162 9.58 -0.28 17.31
C SER A 162 9.58 -0.97 15.95
N LEU A 163 8.68 -1.91 15.71
CA LEU A 163 8.53 -2.58 14.41
C LEU A 163 7.86 -1.62 13.40
N ARG A 164 6.85 -0.86 13.81
CA ARG A 164 6.18 0.14 12.94
C ARG A 164 7.14 1.21 12.41
N ARG A 165 8.15 1.59 13.21
CA ARG A 165 9.22 2.53 12.80
C ARG A 165 10.27 1.92 11.86
N GLN A 166 10.29 0.59 11.72
CA GLN A 166 11.18 -0.13 10.82
C GLN A 166 10.50 -0.54 9.50
N LEU A 167 9.17 -0.53 9.43
CA LEU A 167 8.45 -0.72 8.17
C LEU A 167 8.81 0.39 7.17
N ARG A 168 9.31 -0.01 6.01
CA ARG A 168 9.66 0.82 4.86
C ARG A 168 8.56 0.88 3.82
N GLY A 169 7.60 -0.04 3.84
CA GLY A 169 6.49 -0.01 2.90
C GLY A 169 5.23 -0.67 3.43
N ASP A 170 4.31 -0.88 2.49
CA ASP A 170 3.10 -1.68 2.63
C ASP A 170 2.95 -2.46 1.32
N LEU A 171 2.73 -3.78 1.41
CA LEU A 171 2.67 -4.69 0.27
C LEU A 171 1.25 -5.06 -0.17
N HIS A 172 0.21 -4.52 0.48
CA HIS A 172 -1.19 -4.82 0.11
C HIS A 172 -2.06 -3.56 0.16
N SER A 173 -2.29 -2.93 -1.00
CA SER A 173 -3.16 -1.76 -1.11
C SER A 173 -3.90 -1.66 -2.44
N HIS A 174 -5.10 -1.08 -2.39
CA HIS A 174 -6.09 -1.05 -3.48
C HIS A 174 -6.38 0.38 -3.90
N THR A 175 -6.75 0.58 -5.17
CA THR A 175 -7.02 1.89 -5.77
C THR A 175 -8.40 1.94 -6.40
N ASP A 176 -8.77 3.08 -6.99
CA ASP A 176 -9.95 3.18 -7.85
C ASP A 176 -9.89 2.33 -9.14
N ALA A 177 -8.79 1.57 -9.34
CA ALA A 177 -8.69 0.56 -10.37
C ALA A 177 -9.48 -0.73 -10.05
N SER A 178 -9.69 -1.14 -8.78
CA SER A 178 -10.61 -2.22 -8.37
C SER A 178 -11.81 -1.71 -7.54
N ASP A 179 -11.75 -1.89 -6.22
CA ASP A 179 -12.78 -1.57 -5.22
C ASP A 179 -12.28 -0.60 -4.13
N GLY A 180 -11.01 -0.20 -4.19
CA GLY A 180 -10.58 1.08 -3.65
C GLY A 180 -11.36 2.23 -4.30
N ARG A 181 -11.30 3.40 -3.67
CA ARG A 181 -12.07 4.59 -4.12
C ARG A 181 -11.22 5.84 -4.28
N THR A 182 -9.91 5.63 -4.31
CA THR A 182 -8.92 6.70 -4.32
C THR A 182 -7.96 6.48 -5.49
N PRO A 183 -7.67 7.52 -6.29
CA PRO A 183 -6.68 7.43 -7.35
C PRO A 183 -5.34 6.91 -6.85
N LEU A 184 -4.70 6.07 -7.65
CA LEU A 184 -3.37 5.50 -7.37
C LEU A 184 -2.36 6.54 -6.87
N ARG A 185 -2.34 7.74 -7.47
CA ARG A 185 -1.46 8.85 -7.05
C ARG A 185 -1.72 9.32 -5.60
N ASP A 186 -2.97 9.39 -5.18
CA ASP A 186 -3.36 9.87 -3.85
C ASP A 186 -3.01 8.82 -2.76
N MET A 187 -3.07 7.52 -3.09
CA MET A 187 -2.55 6.44 -2.24
C MET A 187 -1.03 6.52 -2.07
N VAL A 188 -0.30 6.68 -3.18
CA VAL A 188 1.17 6.82 -3.19
C VAL A 188 1.63 8.05 -2.41
N LEU A 189 0.98 9.21 -2.59
CA LEU A 189 1.28 10.43 -1.83
C LEU A 189 1.11 10.20 -0.31
N ALA A 190 0.05 9.52 0.11
CA ALA A 190 -0.20 9.27 1.53
C ALA A 190 0.76 8.25 2.15
N ALA A 191 1.17 7.21 1.41
CA ALA A 191 2.22 6.30 1.86
C ALA A 191 3.56 7.05 2.06
N ALA A 192 3.92 7.93 1.13
CA ALA A 192 5.09 8.79 1.27
C ALA A 192 4.97 9.76 2.47
N GLU A 193 3.78 10.33 2.71
CA GLU A 193 3.49 11.15 3.89
C GLU A 193 3.50 10.37 5.22
N LEU A 194 3.27 9.06 5.21
CA LEU A 194 3.45 8.19 6.37
C LEU A 194 4.92 7.80 6.61
N GLY A 195 5.82 8.19 5.71
CA GLY A 195 7.26 7.91 5.81
C GLY A 195 7.68 6.59 5.20
N HIS A 196 6.84 5.97 4.37
CA HIS A 196 7.25 4.81 3.58
C HIS A 196 8.22 5.22 2.45
N GLU A 197 9.11 4.30 2.12
CA GLU A 197 10.01 4.31 0.97
C GLU A 197 9.35 3.67 -0.26
N TYR A 198 8.38 2.77 -0.07
CA TYR A 198 7.63 2.12 -1.14
C TYR A 198 6.18 1.78 -0.77
N LEU A 199 5.35 1.55 -1.79
CA LEU A 199 3.97 1.04 -1.68
C LEU A 199 3.71 0.09 -2.85
N ALA A 200 3.22 -1.12 -2.59
CA ALA A 200 2.69 -1.99 -3.63
C ALA A 200 1.22 -1.66 -3.91
N ILE A 201 0.92 -1.53 -5.20
CA ILE A 201 -0.44 -1.43 -5.70
C ILE A 201 -0.85 -2.83 -6.14
N THR A 202 -1.84 -3.40 -5.46
CA THR A 202 -2.24 -4.81 -5.56
C THR A 202 -3.75 -4.93 -5.74
N ASP A 203 -4.31 -4.17 -6.68
CA ASP A 203 -5.74 -4.26 -7.02
C ASP A 203 -6.14 -5.69 -7.46
N HIS A 204 -7.41 -6.05 -7.23
CA HIS A 204 -7.92 -7.42 -7.40
C HIS A 204 -7.85 -7.98 -8.82
N SER A 205 -7.74 -9.30 -8.94
CA SER A 205 -7.85 -10.05 -10.21
C SER A 205 -9.32 -10.29 -10.69
N PRO A 206 -9.54 -10.67 -11.98
CA PRO A 206 -10.83 -10.65 -12.66
C PRO A 206 -12.01 -11.35 -11.97
N ARG A 207 -11.77 -12.49 -11.32
CA ARG A 207 -12.81 -13.36 -10.75
C ARG A 207 -13.52 -12.71 -9.57
N LEU A 208 -12.88 -11.77 -8.87
CA LEU A 208 -13.54 -10.94 -7.86
C LEU A 208 -14.36 -9.83 -8.52
N THR A 209 -15.38 -10.23 -9.28
CA THR A 209 -16.25 -9.34 -10.06
C THR A 209 -16.99 -8.30 -9.21
N VAL A 210 -17.29 -8.63 -7.94
CA VAL A 210 -17.88 -7.69 -6.96
C VAL A 210 -16.92 -6.54 -6.59
N ALA A 211 -15.62 -6.76 -6.75
CA ALA A 211 -14.57 -5.78 -6.53
C ALA A 211 -14.06 -5.17 -7.85
N ASN A 212 -14.79 -5.36 -8.97
CA ASN A 212 -14.42 -4.82 -10.27
C ASN A 212 -12.97 -5.18 -10.68
N GLY A 213 -12.55 -6.42 -10.45
CA GLY A 213 -11.18 -6.89 -10.69
C GLY A 213 -10.61 -6.65 -12.10
N LEU A 214 -9.29 -6.54 -12.17
CA LEU A 214 -8.54 -6.11 -13.34
C LEU A 214 -8.37 -7.26 -14.35
N SER A 215 -9.04 -7.14 -15.49
CA SER A 215 -8.73 -7.93 -16.67
C SER A 215 -7.27 -7.75 -17.10
N PRO A 216 -6.68 -8.69 -17.86
CA PRO A 216 -5.32 -8.55 -18.38
C PRO A 216 -5.04 -7.23 -19.13
N ALA A 217 -6.07 -6.63 -19.74
CA ALA A 217 -5.96 -5.32 -20.39
C ALA A 217 -5.94 -4.15 -19.39
N ARG A 218 -6.65 -4.26 -18.27
CA ARG A 218 -6.66 -3.26 -17.20
C ARG A 218 -5.38 -3.31 -16.36
N LEU A 219 -4.85 -4.50 -16.10
CA LEU A 219 -3.55 -4.66 -15.44
C LEU A 219 -2.43 -3.99 -16.26
N ARG A 220 -2.37 -4.21 -17.58
CA ARG A 220 -1.42 -3.52 -18.48
C ARG A 220 -1.58 -1.97 -18.45
N THR A 221 -2.81 -1.46 -18.30
CA THR A 221 -3.06 -0.02 -18.10
C THR A 221 -2.48 0.46 -16.76
N GLN A 222 -2.69 -0.27 -15.67
CA GLN A 222 -2.14 0.06 -14.36
C GLN A 222 -0.60 0.01 -14.34
N LEU A 223 0.01 -1.02 -14.96
CA LEU A 223 1.46 -1.09 -15.13
C LEU A 223 2.01 0.14 -15.87
N SER A 224 1.29 0.64 -16.89
CA SER A 224 1.64 1.86 -17.61
C SER A 224 1.53 3.12 -16.73
N GLN A 225 0.53 3.21 -15.85
CA GLN A 225 0.40 4.30 -14.87
C GLN A 225 1.53 4.28 -13.84
N ILE A 226 1.87 3.10 -13.30
CA ILE A 226 2.96 2.89 -12.35
C ILE A 226 4.32 3.24 -13.00
N ALA A 227 4.55 2.81 -14.25
CA ALA A 227 5.73 3.21 -15.01
C ALA A 227 5.83 4.74 -15.20
N GLY A 228 4.70 5.40 -15.47
CA GLY A 228 4.63 6.86 -15.55
C GLY A 228 5.00 7.58 -14.25
N LEU A 229 4.57 7.07 -13.09
CA LEU A 229 4.99 7.61 -11.79
C LEU A 229 6.48 7.36 -11.50
N ARG A 230 6.99 6.16 -11.80
CA ARG A 230 8.41 5.81 -11.64
C ARG A 230 9.33 6.71 -12.49
N ALA A 231 8.87 7.14 -13.67
CA ALA A 231 9.63 8.02 -14.56
C ALA A 231 9.92 9.41 -13.97
N GLY A 232 9.25 9.81 -12.88
CA GLY A 232 9.60 11.01 -12.12
C GLY A 232 10.98 10.95 -11.44
N GLY A 233 11.52 9.75 -11.18
CA GLY A 233 12.85 9.60 -10.58
C GLY A 233 12.95 10.04 -9.11
N GLY A 234 11.82 10.21 -8.43
CA GLY A 234 11.77 10.47 -7.00
C GLY A 234 12.24 9.27 -6.16
N PRO A 235 12.57 9.46 -4.88
CA PRO A 235 13.09 8.39 -4.02
C PRO A 235 12.00 7.41 -3.56
N PHE A 236 10.72 7.74 -3.72
CA PHE A 236 9.60 6.86 -3.38
C PHE A 236 9.35 5.84 -4.51
N ARG A 237 9.33 4.55 -4.19
CA ARG A 237 9.13 3.48 -5.17
C ARG A 237 7.70 2.94 -5.12
N VAL A 238 6.91 3.24 -6.14
CA VAL A 238 5.65 2.51 -6.40
C VAL A 238 6.01 1.13 -6.92
N LEU A 239 5.55 0.06 -6.27
CA LEU A 239 5.71 -1.34 -6.70
C LEU A 239 4.46 -1.79 -7.48
N SER A 240 4.69 -2.60 -8.52
CA SER A 240 3.64 -3.12 -9.39
C SER A 240 3.26 -4.51 -8.92
N GLY A 241 2.01 -4.69 -8.51
CA GLY A 241 1.53 -5.99 -8.05
C GLY A 241 0.07 -6.25 -8.40
N ILE A 242 -0.47 -7.29 -7.75
CA ILE A 242 -1.87 -7.71 -7.86
C ILE A 242 -2.24 -8.46 -6.59
N GLU A 243 -3.50 -8.38 -6.16
CA GLU A 243 -4.10 -9.41 -5.31
C GLU A 243 -4.83 -10.42 -6.22
N VAL A 244 -4.26 -11.60 -6.39
CA VAL A 244 -4.79 -12.65 -7.28
C VAL A 244 -5.68 -13.64 -6.51
N ASP A 245 -6.90 -13.89 -6.99
CA ASP A 245 -7.76 -14.95 -6.44
C ASP A 245 -7.11 -16.32 -6.71
N ILE A 246 -6.88 -17.06 -5.63
CA ILE A 246 -6.51 -18.47 -5.68
C ILE A 246 -7.75 -19.23 -6.14
N LEU A 247 -7.71 -19.83 -7.32
CA LEU A 247 -8.80 -20.62 -7.90
C LEU A 247 -9.06 -21.91 -7.10
N ASP A 248 -10.15 -22.60 -7.41
CA ASP A 248 -10.66 -23.71 -6.59
C ASP A 248 -9.70 -24.91 -6.49
N ASP A 249 -8.77 -25.04 -7.44
CA ASP A 249 -7.73 -26.07 -7.53
C ASP A 249 -6.34 -25.58 -7.05
N GLY A 250 -6.22 -24.30 -6.70
CA GLY A 250 -4.96 -23.65 -6.29
C GLY A 250 -4.23 -22.89 -7.42
N SER A 251 -4.74 -22.92 -8.66
CA SER A 251 -4.20 -22.08 -9.75
C SER A 251 -4.53 -20.59 -9.53
N LEU A 252 -3.83 -19.69 -10.24
CA LEU A 252 -3.94 -18.24 -10.05
C LEU A 252 -4.81 -17.60 -11.14
N ASP A 253 -5.66 -16.66 -10.76
CA ASP A 253 -6.62 -15.94 -11.61
C ASP A 253 -5.99 -14.82 -12.48
N GLN A 254 -4.93 -15.10 -13.25
CA GLN A 254 -4.34 -14.11 -14.18
C GLN A 254 -3.53 -14.77 -15.31
N ASP A 255 -3.27 -14.03 -16.40
CA ASP A 255 -2.28 -14.40 -17.42
C ASP A 255 -0.91 -14.66 -16.74
N VAL A 256 -0.33 -15.85 -16.94
CA VAL A 256 0.94 -16.25 -16.30
C VAL A 256 2.08 -15.30 -16.67
N GLU A 257 2.13 -14.87 -17.92
CA GLU A 257 3.12 -13.93 -18.45
C GLU A 257 3.00 -12.55 -17.78
N LEU A 258 1.80 -12.13 -17.36
CA LEU A 258 1.63 -10.89 -16.62
C LEU A 258 2.06 -11.02 -15.16
N LEU A 259 1.85 -12.17 -14.52
CA LEU A 259 2.35 -12.41 -13.16
C LEU A 259 3.88 -12.40 -13.13
N ASP A 260 4.54 -12.96 -14.15
CA ASP A 260 6.00 -12.92 -14.32
C ASP A 260 6.56 -11.48 -14.55
N GLU A 261 5.71 -10.46 -14.81
CA GLU A 261 6.09 -9.04 -14.97
C GLU A 261 5.96 -8.21 -13.67
N LEU A 262 5.37 -8.74 -12.61
CA LEU A 262 5.09 -8.00 -11.37
C LEU A 262 6.32 -7.93 -10.44
N ASP A 263 6.35 -6.90 -9.58
CA ASP A 263 7.33 -6.77 -8.49
C ASP A 263 6.91 -7.60 -7.26
N VAL A 264 5.59 -7.73 -7.03
CA VAL A 264 4.97 -8.38 -5.86
C VAL A 264 3.63 -9.02 -6.25
N VAL A 265 3.39 -10.27 -5.86
CA VAL A 265 2.09 -10.96 -6.02
C VAL A 265 1.55 -11.41 -4.65
N VAL A 266 0.39 -10.88 -4.28
CA VAL A 266 -0.37 -11.35 -3.12
C VAL A 266 -1.42 -12.34 -3.63
N ALA A 267 -1.47 -13.55 -3.07
CA ALA A 267 -2.45 -14.57 -3.42
C ALA A 267 -3.43 -14.83 -2.27
N SER A 268 -4.73 -14.71 -2.55
CA SER A 268 -5.79 -14.76 -1.53
C SER A 268 -6.97 -15.61 -1.96
N VAL A 269 -7.72 -16.15 -0.99
CA VAL A 269 -8.98 -16.87 -1.26
C VAL A 269 -10.17 -15.94 -1.03
N HIS A 270 -10.87 -15.56 -2.09
CA HIS A 270 -12.12 -14.79 -1.98
C HIS A 270 -13.39 -15.65 -2.18
N SER A 271 -13.22 -16.80 -2.82
CA SER A 271 -14.30 -17.66 -3.28
C SER A 271 -14.31 -19.01 -2.54
N LYS A 272 -15.49 -19.61 -2.34
CA LYS A 272 -15.67 -20.91 -1.65
C LYS A 272 -14.97 -20.99 -0.26
N LEU A 273 -15.03 -19.93 0.54
CA LEU A 273 -14.54 -19.88 1.94
C LEU A 273 -15.14 -20.94 2.91
N ARG A 274 -16.09 -21.75 2.43
CA ARG A 274 -16.70 -22.89 3.15
C ARG A 274 -16.41 -24.25 2.49
N MET A 275 -15.34 -24.32 1.69
CA MET A 275 -14.77 -25.55 1.15
C MET A 275 -14.34 -26.49 2.30
N ASP A 276 -14.36 -27.80 2.08
CA ASP A 276 -13.91 -28.77 3.09
C ASP A 276 -12.41 -28.61 3.42
N ARG A 277 -12.05 -28.89 4.68
CA ARG A 277 -10.68 -28.74 5.18
C ARG A 277 -9.62 -29.40 4.27
N PRO A 278 -9.75 -30.67 3.84
CA PRO A 278 -8.78 -31.28 2.93
C PRO A 278 -8.64 -30.58 1.58
N ALA A 279 -9.75 -30.15 0.95
CA ALA A 279 -9.70 -29.42 -0.31
C ALA A 279 -9.10 -28.01 -0.16
N MET A 280 -9.50 -27.26 0.87
CA MET A 280 -8.93 -25.93 1.13
C MET A 280 -7.43 -26.02 1.43
N THR A 281 -6.98 -27.05 2.14
CA THR A 281 -5.55 -27.31 2.37
C THR A 281 -4.80 -27.50 1.05
N ARG A 282 -5.30 -28.37 0.15
CA ARG A 282 -4.66 -28.59 -1.15
C ARG A 282 -4.62 -27.32 -2.01
N ARG A 283 -5.71 -26.54 -2.00
CA ARG A 283 -5.84 -25.28 -2.71
C ARG A 283 -4.81 -24.24 -2.24
N LEU A 284 -4.69 -24.06 -0.93
CA LEU A 284 -3.73 -23.13 -0.34
C LEU A 284 -2.28 -23.59 -0.55
N VAL A 285 -1.97 -24.87 -0.31
CA VAL A 285 -0.62 -25.43 -0.55
C VAL A 285 -0.22 -25.26 -2.01
N ALA A 286 -1.09 -25.62 -2.97
CA ALA A 286 -0.78 -25.48 -4.39
C ALA A 286 -0.50 -24.02 -4.81
N ALA A 287 -1.20 -23.05 -4.21
CA ALA A 287 -0.96 -21.63 -4.48
C ALA A 287 0.36 -21.12 -3.87
N VAL A 288 0.65 -21.41 -2.60
CA VAL A 288 1.90 -20.96 -1.95
C VAL A 288 3.13 -21.74 -2.41
N SER A 289 2.95 -22.85 -3.11
CA SER A 289 4.00 -23.55 -3.84
C SER A 289 4.26 -22.98 -5.24
N ASP A 290 3.42 -22.08 -5.76
CA ASP A 290 3.65 -21.46 -7.06
C ASP A 290 4.80 -20.43 -6.96
N PRO A 291 5.83 -20.51 -7.82
CA PRO A 291 7.04 -19.68 -7.71
C PRO A 291 6.83 -18.19 -8.03
N ARG A 292 5.61 -17.76 -8.33
CA ARG A 292 5.22 -16.36 -8.53
C ARG A 292 4.48 -15.76 -7.35
N VAL A 293 4.17 -16.52 -6.30
CA VAL A 293 3.44 -16.03 -5.13
C VAL A 293 4.41 -15.60 -4.04
N ASP A 294 4.48 -14.30 -3.79
CA ASP A 294 5.34 -13.70 -2.78
C ASP A 294 4.68 -13.69 -1.40
N VAL A 295 3.37 -13.42 -1.35
CA VAL A 295 2.61 -13.29 -0.10
C VAL A 295 1.32 -14.11 -0.16
N LEU A 296 1.09 -14.96 0.85
CA LEU A 296 -0.21 -15.52 1.15
C LEU A 296 -1.04 -14.46 1.88
N GLY A 297 -1.96 -13.81 1.18
CA GLY A 297 -2.89 -12.83 1.74
C GLY A 297 -3.96 -13.46 2.64
N HIS A 298 -4.60 -12.64 3.49
CA HIS A 298 -5.58 -12.95 4.56
C HIS A 298 -6.11 -14.40 4.57
N CYS A 299 -5.29 -15.31 5.07
CA CYS A 299 -5.34 -16.72 4.70
C CYS A 299 -6.59 -17.48 5.17
N THR A 300 -7.35 -16.94 6.12
CA THR A 300 -8.62 -17.52 6.55
C THR A 300 -9.83 -16.87 5.88
N GLY A 301 -9.65 -15.68 5.31
CA GLY A 301 -10.69 -14.85 4.73
C GLY A 301 -11.75 -14.42 5.74
N ARG A 302 -11.44 -14.38 7.05
CA ARG A 302 -12.42 -14.04 8.11
C ARG A 302 -12.90 -12.59 8.06
N GLN A 303 -14.06 -12.32 8.65
CA GLN A 303 -14.52 -11.00 9.06
C GLN A 303 -14.99 -11.04 10.52
N ILE A 304 -14.40 -10.18 11.36
CA ILE A 304 -14.61 -10.13 12.81
C ILE A 304 -15.51 -8.97 13.28
N THR A 305 -15.80 -8.01 12.40
CA THR A 305 -16.81 -6.96 12.63
C THR A 305 -17.83 -6.94 11.48
N GLY A 306 -18.88 -6.13 11.60
CA GLY A 306 -19.92 -6.02 10.57
C GLY A 306 -20.63 -7.35 10.29
N LYS A 307 -20.54 -7.84 9.04
CA LYS A 307 -21.13 -9.12 8.64
C LYS A 307 -20.17 -10.27 8.96
N LEU A 308 -20.22 -10.73 10.21
CA LEU A 308 -19.35 -11.79 10.75
C LEU A 308 -19.20 -12.98 9.79
N ARG A 309 -17.95 -13.33 9.49
CA ARG A 309 -17.56 -14.49 8.69
C ARG A 309 -16.42 -15.21 9.42
N PRO A 310 -16.63 -16.42 9.97
CA PRO A 310 -15.55 -17.13 10.65
C PRO A 310 -14.47 -17.58 9.65
N PRO A 311 -13.26 -17.93 10.14
CA PRO A 311 -12.19 -18.52 9.36
C PRO A 311 -12.62 -19.66 8.45
N SER A 312 -12.00 -19.75 7.27
CA SER A 312 -11.93 -20.98 6.49
C SER A 312 -11.18 -22.07 7.27
N GLU A 313 -11.57 -23.33 7.08
CA GLU A 313 -10.90 -24.46 7.71
C GLU A 313 -9.86 -25.07 6.75
N PHE A 314 -8.62 -25.20 7.20
CA PHE A 314 -7.51 -25.85 6.47
C PHE A 314 -6.50 -26.42 7.46
N ASP A 315 -5.55 -27.21 6.97
CA ASP A 315 -4.40 -27.64 7.75
C ASP A 315 -3.33 -26.55 7.77
N ALA A 316 -3.36 -25.73 8.81
CA ALA A 316 -2.47 -24.58 8.94
C ALA A 316 -1.00 -24.97 9.07
N VAL A 317 -0.69 -26.14 9.65
CA VAL A 317 0.71 -26.61 9.72
C VAL A 317 1.22 -26.88 8.31
N ALA A 318 0.49 -27.68 7.53
CA ALA A 318 0.89 -27.99 6.16
C ALA A 318 0.96 -26.75 5.24
N VAL A 319 0.07 -25.78 5.41
CA VAL A 319 0.09 -24.52 4.63
C VAL A 319 1.29 -23.64 5.02
N PHE A 320 1.58 -23.48 6.31
CA PHE A 320 2.69 -22.63 6.74
C PHE A 320 4.06 -23.30 6.57
N GLU A 321 4.17 -24.62 6.69
CA GLU A 321 5.37 -25.36 6.28
C GLU A 321 5.65 -25.18 4.78
N ALA A 322 4.62 -25.23 3.92
CA ALA A 322 4.78 -24.94 2.49
C ALA A 322 5.18 -23.47 2.23
N CYS A 323 4.63 -22.50 2.95
CA CYS A 323 5.05 -21.09 2.86
C CYS A 323 6.55 -20.95 3.18
N ALA A 324 7.01 -21.57 4.28
CA ALA A 324 8.42 -21.56 4.69
C ALA A 324 9.35 -22.31 3.71
N GLU A 325 8.89 -23.42 3.12
CA GLU A 325 9.66 -24.19 2.11
C GLU A 325 9.84 -23.40 0.80
N HIS A 326 8.82 -22.67 0.37
CA HIS A 326 8.81 -21.98 -0.93
C HIS A 326 9.27 -20.51 -0.88
N GLY A 327 9.44 -19.95 0.32
CA GLY A 327 9.86 -18.57 0.54
C GLY A 327 8.71 -17.55 0.53
N THR A 328 7.47 -18.02 0.44
CA THR A 328 6.24 -17.20 0.46
C THR A 328 5.99 -16.65 1.86
N ALA A 329 5.83 -15.34 1.97
CA ALA A 329 5.53 -14.67 3.22
C ALA A 329 4.06 -14.90 3.63
N VAL A 330 3.80 -14.94 4.93
CA VAL A 330 2.44 -14.96 5.48
C VAL A 330 2.01 -13.53 5.82
N GLU A 331 0.89 -13.07 5.26
CA GLU A 331 0.30 -11.78 5.60
C GLU A 331 -0.14 -11.71 7.07
N ILE A 332 0.16 -10.59 7.73
CA ILE A 332 -0.40 -10.15 9.02
C ILE A 332 -1.29 -8.94 8.72
N ASN A 333 -2.40 -9.21 8.04
CA ASN A 333 -3.39 -8.24 7.61
C ASN A 333 -3.82 -7.34 8.77
N SER A 334 -3.60 -6.03 8.67
CA SER A 334 -3.87 -5.11 9.78
C SER A 334 -5.27 -4.50 9.76
N ARG A 335 -6.09 -4.82 8.76
CA ARG A 335 -7.43 -4.25 8.58
C ARG A 335 -8.35 -4.56 9.76
N PRO A 336 -9.03 -3.57 10.38
CA PRO A 336 -9.81 -3.77 11.60
C PRO A 336 -10.93 -4.81 11.52
N ASP A 337 -11.56 -4.99 10.35
CA ASP A 337 -12.59 -6.02 10.15
C ASP A 337 -12.04 -7.42 9.85
N ARG A 338 -10.72 -7.57 9.65
CA ARG A 338 -10.03 -8.85 9.41
C ARG A 338 -9.10 -9.26 10.56
N LEU A 339 -8.03 -8.49 10.81
CA LEU A 339 -6.91 -8.84 11.69
C LEU A 339 -6.40 -10.29 11.48
N ASP A 340 -6.28 -10.72 10.22
CA ASP A 340 -5.95 -12.11 9.84
C ASP A 340 -4.42 -12.32 9.79
N PRO A 341 -3.86 -13.52 10.02
CA PRO A 341 -4.44 -14.68 10.69
C PRO A 341 -4.81 -14.43 12.17
N PRO A 342 -5.71 -15.23 12.78
CA PRO A 342 -5.91 -15.26 14.23
C PRO A 342 -4.60 -15.59 14.97
N HIS A 343 -4.44 -15.14 16.23
CA HIS A 343 -3.22 -15.40 17.03
C HIS A 343 -2.81 -16.88 17.04
N ALA A 344 -3.76 -17.80 17.24
CA ALA A 344 -3.49 -19.24 17.24
C ALA A 344 -2.97 -19.81 15.90
N LEU A 345 -3.21 -19.13 14.76
CA LEU A 345 -2.59 -19.48 13.48
C LEU A 345 -1.27 -18.74 13.26
N LEU A 346 -1.16 -17.50 13.74
CA LEU A 346 0.09 -16.74 13.72
C LEU A 346 1.19 -17.46 14.53
N GLU A 347 0.85 -18.04 15.68
CA GLU A 347 1.74 -18.93 16.47
C GLU A 347 2.29 -20.09 15.63
N LEU A 348 1.45 -20.73 14.81
CA LEU A 348 1.86 -21.84 13.94
C LEU A 348 2.77 -21.36 12.80
N ALA A 349 2.47 -20.23 12.17
CA ALA A 349 3.34 -19.64 11.14
C ALA A 349 4.70 -19.21 11.72
N VAL A 350 4.73 -18.65 12.93
CA VAL A 350 5.97 -18.28 13.61
C VAL A 350 6.82 -19.51 13.90
N ALA A 351 6.19 -20.60 14.38
CA ALA A 351 6.84 -21.88 14.66
C ALA A 351 7.31 -22.64 13.41
N ALA A 352 6.59 -22.53 12.28
CA ALA A 352 6.94 -23.13 10.99
C ALA A 352 8.16 -22.45 10.32
N GLY A 353 8.57 -21.28 10.79
CA GLY A 353 9.74 -20.55 10.27
C GLY A 353 9.44 -19.54 9.16
N CYS A 354 8.16 -19.24 8.89
CA CYS A 354 7.77 -18.27 7.84
C CYS A 354 8.41 -16.88 8.02
N VAL A 355 8.61 -16.17 6.92
CA VAL A 355 8.67 -14.70 6.92
C VAL A 355 7.27 -14.11 6.76
N PHE A 356 7.11 -12.83 7.07
CA PHE A 356 5.80 -12.18 7.18
C PHE A 356 5.73 -10.87 6.40
N SER A 357 4.55 -10.59 5.84
CA SER A 357 4.12 -9.27 5.38
C SER A 357 3.30 -8.59 6.47
N ILE A 358 3.50 -7.30 6.74
CA ILE A 358 2.65 -6.49 7.63
C ILE A 358 2.07 -5.32 6.85
N ASP A 359 0.94 -5.58 6.23
CA ASP A 359 0.18 -4.66 5.37
C ASP A 359 -1.09 -4.12 6.05
N SER A 360 -1.73 -3.17 5.37
CA SER A 360 -3.00 -2.56 5.79
C SER A 360 -4.25 -3.11 5.10
N ASP A 361 -4.14 -3.71 3.90
CA ASP A 361 -5.28 -3.99 3.01
C ASP A 361 -6.12 -2.70 2.78
N ALA A 362 -5.40 -1.60 2.51
CA ALA A 362 -5.97 -0.26 2.43
C ALA A 362 -6.68 0.02 1.11
N HIS A 363 -7.95 0.44 1.21
CA HIS A 363 -8.81 0.87 0.10
C HIS A 363 -8.95 2.40 0.01
N ALA A 364 -8.36 3.12 0.98
CA ALA A 364 -8.28 4.58 1.04
C ALA A 364 -7.04 5.04 1.85
N PRO A 365 -6.52 6.26 1.64
CA PRO A 365 -5.22 6.68 2.19
C PRO A 365 -5.08 6.60 3.71
N GLY A 366 -6.10 6.99 4.48
CA GLY A 366 -6.07 6.90 5.94
C GLY A 366 -5.97 5.47 6.49
N GLN A 367 -6.23 4.47 5.66
CA GLN A 367 -6.22 3.06 6.04
C GLN A 367 -4.80 2.47 6.07
N LEU A 368 -3.85 3.10 5.37
CA LEU A 368 -2.42 2.77 5.43
C LEU A 368 -1.83 2.90 6.86
N ASP A 369 -2.47 3.68 7.75
CA ASP A 369 -2.07 3.75 9.16
C ASP A 369 -2.34 2.45 9.94
N TRP A 370 -3.21 1.57 9.45
CA TRP A 370 -3.66 0.39 10.18
C TRP A 370 -2.53 -0.61 10.50
N GLN A 371 -1.41 -0.59 9.76
CA GLN A 371 -0.20 -1.38 10.05
C GLN A 371 0.25 -1.36 11.53
N VAL A 372 -0.11 -0.34 12.30
CA VAL A 372 0.10 -0.31 13.76
C VAL A 372 -0.47 -1.55 14.48
N ALA A 373 -1.62 -2.07 14.02
CA ALA A 373 -2.27 -3.24 14.61
C ALA A 373 -1.56 -4.55 14.25
N GLY A 374 -1.10 -4.71 13.01
CA GLY A 374 -0.27 -5.84 12.60
C GLY A 374 1.09 -5.83 13.30
N CYS A 375 1.72 -4.66 13.45
CA CYS A 375 2.96 -4.49 14.22
C CYS A 375 2.80 -4.89 15.69
N ALA A 376 1.68 -4.53 16.32
CA ALA A 376 1.39 -4.93 17.70
C ALA A 376 1.24 -6.45 17.82
N ARG A 377 0.42 -7.07 16.96
CA ARG A 377 0.22 -8.53 16.89
C ARG A 377 1.55 -9.27 16.64
N ALA A 378 2.37 -8.80 15.70
CA ALA A 378 3.67 -9.38 15.41
C ALA A 378 4.61 -9.35 16.65
N ALA A 379 4.67 -8.20 17.34
CA ALA A 379 5.48 -8.05 18.54
C ALA A 379 4.99 -8.91 19.73
N GLU A 380 3.68 -9.14 19.86
CA GLU A 380 3.10 -10.06 20.86
C GLU A 380 3.53 -11.51 20.63
N HIS A 381 3.79 -11.91 19.38
CA HIS A 381 4.37 -13.22 19.02
C HIS A 381 5.90 -13.20 18.93
N GLY A 382 6.55 -12.13 19.39
CA GLY A 382 8.00 -12.00 19.45
C GLY A 382 8.70 -11.77 18.10
N LEU A 383 7.95 -11.54 17.01
CA LEU A 383 8.54 -11.26 15.70
C LEU A 383 9.37 -9.97 15.71
N GLN A 384 10.55 -10.04 15.09
CA GLN A 384 11.46 -8.93 14.89
C GLN A 384 11.53 -8.58 13.39
N ALA A 385 12.20 -7.47 13.07
CA ALA A 385 12.26 -6.95 11.70
C ALA A 385 12.93 -7.91 10.69
N ASP A 386 13.85 -8.76 11.13
CA ASP A 386 14.52 -9.75 10.30
C ASP A 386 13.56 -10.75 9.62
N ARG A 387 12.42 -11.05 10.24
CA ARG A 387 11.35 -11.90 9.67
C ARG A 387 10.19 -11.13 9.04
N VAL A 388 10.29 -9.82 8.86
CA VAL A 388 9.23 -8.98 8.27
C VAL A 388 9.74 -8.28 7.00
N VAL A 389 9.23 -8.70 5.84
CA VAL A 389 9.75 -8.29 4.53
C VAL A 389 9.53 -6.80 4.23
N ASP A 390 8.48 -6.19 4.79
CA ASP A 390 8.19 -4.76 4.73
C ASP A 390 9.25 -3.87 5.40
N THR A 391 10.21 -4.44 6.15
CA THR A 391 11.31 -3.69 6.78
C THR A 391 12.56 -3.61 5.91
N TRP A 392 12.60 -4.33 4.78
CA TRP A 392 13.78 -4.49 3.96
C TRP A 392 13.95 -3.33 2.95
N PRO A 393 15.18 -2.89 2.65
CA PRO A 393 15.41 -1.96 1.55
C PRO A 393 14.81 -2.51 0.26
N VAL A 394 14.23 -1.64 -0.57
CA VAL A 394 13.42 -2.08 -1.73
C VAL A 394 14.18 -2.98 -2.72
N GLU A 395 15.49 -2.80 -2.86
CA GLU A 395 16.34 -3.67 -3.70
C GLU A 395 16.51 -5.10 -3.12
N GLN A 396 16.48 -5.26 -1.80
CA GLN A 396 16.47 -6.58 -1.15
C GLN A 396 15.10 -7.24 -1.29
N LEU A 397 14.01 -6.48 -1.10
CA LEU A 397 12.65 -6.98 -1.31
C LEU A 397 12.47 -7.50 -2.75
N LEU A 398 12.90 -6.72 -3.75
CA LEU A 398 12.84 -7.10 -5.17
C LEU A 398 13.80 -8.24 -5.53
N ASP A 399 14.85 -8.50 -4.76
CA ASP A 399 15.68 -9.69 -4.95
C ASP A 399 15.01 -10.93 -4.35
N TRP A 400 14.36 -10.79 -3.19
CA TRP A 400 13.57 -11.85 -2.58
C TRP A 400 12.38 -12.28 -3.47
N THR A 401 11.53 -11.38 -3.96
CA THR A 401 10.37 -11.78 -4.79
C THR A 401 10.79 -12.54 -6.07
N ARG A 402 11.94 -12.20 -6.64
CA ARG A 402 12.49 -12.92 -7.81
C ARG A 402 13.15 -14.25 -7.49
N THR A 403 13.53 -14.53 -6.24
CA THR A 403 14.39 -15.67 -5.88
C THR A 403 13.80 -16.60 -4.82
N GLY A 404 12.83 -16.16 -4.02
CA GLY A 404 12.37 -16.81 -2.79
C GLY A 404 13.42 -16.89 -1.68
N SER A 405 14.56 -16.21 -1.82
CA SER A 405 15.68 -16.28 -0.86
C SER A 405 15.60 -15.13 0.15
N THR A 406 15.53 -15.49 1.43
CA THR A 406 15.37 -14.58 2.59
C THR A 406 16.71 -14.26 3.25
#